data_AF-A0A939W116-F1
#
_entry.id   AF-A0A939W116-F1
#
_cell.length_a   1.000
_cell.length_b   1.000
_cell.length_c   1.000
_cell.angle_alpha   90.00
_cell.angle_beta   90.00
_cell.angle_gamma   90.00
#
_symmetry.space_group_name_H-M   'P 1'
#
loop_
_entity.id
_entity.type
_entity.pdbx_description
1 polymer ?
#
loop_
_entity_poly.entity_id
_entity_poly.type
_entity_poly.pdbx_seq_one_letter_code
_entity_poly.pdbx_strand_id
1 'polypeptide(L)'
;MKMNINQIYYSHKSSTCMNKDGKALSVYESYQEAQNSARYIGKSFIPYLCSKCGKYHLKPEEFYCEKANRVCNCVDHNGNPKDSYKTREDALKMVNIRAKAGIKLNIYECPKSNYFHLTSRNVL
;
A
#
# COMPACT_ATOMS: atom_id res chain seq x y z
N MET A 1 -12.51 -31.05 13.05
CA MET A 1 -11.84 -30.70 11.78
C MET A 1 -10.42 -30.21 12.11
N LYS A 2 -9.38 -31.03 11.88
CA LYS A 2 -8.00 -30.64 12.19
C LYS A 2 -7.47 -29.82 11.01
N MET A 3 -7.28 -28.52 11.20
CA MET A 3 -6.60 -27.69 10.20
C MET A 3 -5.18 -28.20 10.04
N ASN A 4 -4.79 -28.54 8.81
CA ASN A 4 -3.43 -28.94 8.50
C ASN A 4 -2.53 -27.72 8.67
N ILE A 5 -1.79 -27.74 9.77
CA ILE A 5 -0.91 -26.66 10.20
C ILE A 5 0.01 -26.31 9.03
N ASN A 6 0.62 -27.27 8.35
CA ASN A 6 1.57 -27.04 7.23
C ASN A 6 1.02 -26.25 6.02
N GLN A 7 -0.30 -26.17 5.83
CA GLN A 7 -0.90 -25.41 4.73
C GLN A 7 -1.00 -23.90 5.03
N ILE A 8 -0.78 -23.50 6.28
CA ILE A 8 -0.83 -22.11 6.75
C ILE A 8 0.54 -21.40 6.60
N TYR A 9 1.65 -22.15 6.41
CA TYR A 9 3.01 -21.65 6.71
C TYR A 9 3.81 -21.15 5.51
N TYR A 10 3.53 -21.60 4.28
CA TYR A 10 4.39 -21.27 3.14
C TYR A 10 3.89 -20.03 2.42
N SER A 11 4.17 -18.86 3.00
CA SER A 11 4.24 -17.67 2.16
C SER A 11 5.48 -17.84 1.25
N HIS A 12 5.25 -18.02 -0.05
CA HIS A 12 6.36 -17.98 -1.01
C HIS A 12 6.94 -16.56 -1.03
N LYS A 13 8.21 -16.43 -1.40
CA LYS A 13 8.83 -15.11 -1.58
C LYS A 13 8.64 -14.67 -3.02
N SER A 14 8.22 -13.42 -3.19
CA SER A 14 8.07 -12.83 -4.51
C SER A 14 9.42 -12.73 -5.22
N SER A 15 9.47 -13.10 -6.49
CA SER A 15 10.61 -12.83 -7.36
C SER A 15 10.65 -11.39 -7.86
N THR A 16 9.52 -10.66 -7.78
CA THR A 16 9.36 -9.32 -8.41
C THR A 16 9.08 -8.19 -7.43
N CYS A 17 8.61 -8.48 -6.22
CA CYS A 17 8.20 -7.49 -5.24
C CYS A 17 9.13 -7.51 -4.03
N MET A 18 9.80 -6.39 -3.80
CA MET A 18 10.77 -6.20 -2.71
C MET A 18 10.29 -5.11 -1.76
N ASN A 19 10.67 -5.21 -0.49
CA ASN A 19 10.52 -4.13 0.48
C ASN A 19 11.61 -3.06 0.27
N LYS A 20 11.58 -2.00 1.09
CA LYS A 20 12.56 -0.89 1.01
C LYS A 20 14.01 -1.31 1.28
N ASP A 21 14.20 -2.41 2.01
CA ASP A 21 15.51 -2.98 2.34
C ASP A 21 15.97 -4.03 1.30
N GLY A 22 15.24 -4.17 0.17
CA GLY A 22 15.54 -5.15 -0.87
C GLY A 22 15.11 -6.59 -0.57
N LYS A 23 14.39 -6.84 0.54
CA LYS A 23 13.91 -8.19 0.91
C LYS A 23 12.62 -8.53 0.17
N ALA A 24 12.54 -9.74 -0.36
CA ALA A 24 11.35 -10.23 -1.05
C ALA A 24 10.11 -10.25 -0.15
N LEU A 25 9.00 -9.71 -0.67
CA LEU A 25 7.71 -9.75 -0.01
C LEU A 25 7.14 -11.18 -0.03
N SER A 26 6.46 -11.55 1.04
CA SER A 26 5.63 -12.76 1.09
C SER A 26 4.44 -12.65 0.14
N VAL A 27 4.22 -13.66 -0.69
CA VAL A 27 3.06 -13.77 -1.61
C VAL A 27 2.08 -14.82 -1.13
N TYR A 28 0.80 -14.58 -1.44
CA TYR A 28 -0.30 -15.51 -1.22
C TYR A 28 -1.17 -15.55 -2.48
N GLU A 29 -1.73 -16.71 -2.78
CA GLU A 29 -2.53 -16.94 -3.99
C GLU A 29 -3.95 -16.39 -3.82
N SER A 30 -4.47 -16.42 -2.60
CA SER A 30 -5.81 -15.94 -2.28
C SER A 30 -5.85 -14.94 -1.12
N TYR A 31 -6.91 -14.13 -1.09
CA TYR A 31 -7.21 -13.26 0.05
C TYR A 31 -7.32 -14.06 1.36
N GLN A 32 -7.94 -15.25 1.31
CA GLN A 32 -8.15 -16.10 2.48
C GLN A 32 -6.83 -16.58 3.10
N GLU A 33 -5.88 -17.02 2.27
CA GLU A 33 -4.53 -17.40 2.72
C GLU A 33 -3.79 -16.23 3.37
N ALA A 34 -3.83 -15.07 2.73
CA ALA A 34 -3.23 -13.85 3.26
C ALA A 34 -3.89 -13.42 4.58
N GLN A 35 -5.22 -13.50 4.66
CA GLN A 35 -5.98 -13.13 5.86
C GLN A 35 -5.68 -14.07 7.03
N ASN A 36 -5.58 -15.39 6.78
CA ASN A 36 -5.19 -16.37 7.79
C ASN A 36 -3.77 -16.09 8.30
N SER A 37 -2.84 -15.77 7.39
CA SER A 37 -1.47 -15.41 7.72
C SER A 37 -1.38 -14.12 8.54
N ALA A 38 -2.18 -13.10 8.18
CA ALA A 38 -2.26 -11.85 8.93
C ALA A 38 -2.74 -12.08 10.38
N ARG A 39 -3.78 -12.90 10.56
CA ARG A 39 -4.29 -13.29 11.89
C ARG A 39 -3.23 -14.02 12.71
N TYR A 40 -2.50 -14.94 12.08
CA TYR A 40 -1.44 -15.71 12.75
C TYR A 40 -0.28 -14.84 13.23
N ILE A 41 0.15 -13.85 12.43
CA ILE A 41 1.24 -12.93 12.80
C ILE A 41 0.87 -12.09 14.04
N GLY A 42 -0.42 -11.97 14.38
CA GLY A 42 -0.89 -11.29 15.60
C GLY A 42 -0.71 -9.77 15.57
N LYS A 43 -0.36 -9.20 14.42
CA LYS A 43 -0.25 -7.75 14.19
C LYS A 43 -1.35 -7.34 13.20
N SER A 44 -1.82 -6.10 13.29
CA SER A 44 -2.78 -5.52 12.34
C SER A 44 -2.17 -5.41 10.94
N PHE A 45 -2.19 -6.52 10.20
CA PHE A 45 -1.82 -6.58 8.79
C PHE A 45 -3.06 -6.75 7.94
N ILE A 46 -3.12 -5.99 6.85
CA ILE A 46 -4.19 -6.04 5.87
C ILE A 46 -3.67 -6.73 4.60
N PRO A 47 -4.36 -7.78 4.12
CA PRO A 47 -4.13 -8.30 2.78
C PRO A 47 -4.49 -7.30 1.71
N TYR A 48 -3.64 -7.14 0.70
CA TYR A 48 -3.95 -6.33 -0.48
C TYR A 48 -3.48 -7.04 -1.75
N LEU A 49 -4.27 -6.90 -2.82
CA LEU A 49 -3.91 -7.42 -4.13
C LEU A 49 -2.87 -6.51 -4.78
N CYS A 50 -1.72 -7.07 -5.16
CA CYS A 50 -0.66 -6.32 -5.82
C CYS A 50 -0.95 -6.16 -7.30
N SER A 51 -1.03 -4.92 -7.79
CA SER A 51 -1.19 -4.64 -9.22
C SER A 51 0.03 -5.02 -10.06
N LYS A 52 1.22 -5.15 -9.45
CA LYS A 52 2.47 -5.52 -10.15
C LYS A 52 2.55 -7.01 -10.45
N CYS A 53 2.30 -7.87 -9.46
CA CYS A 53 2.50 -9.32 -9.57
C CYS A 53 1.20 -10.14 -9.56
N GLY A 54 0.05 -9.51 -9.31
CA GLY A 54 -1.24 -10.19 -9.26
C GLY A 54 -1.44 -11.10 -8.04
N LYS A 55 -0.52 -11.09 -7.07
CA LYS A 55 -0.60 -11.88 -5.83
C LYS A 55 -1.00 -11.00 -4.65
N TYR A 56 -1.47 -11.62 -3.57
CA TYR A 56 -1.74 -10.92 -2.32
C TYR A 56 -0.47 -10.74 -1.51
N HIS A 57 -0.34 -9.56 -0.91
CA HIS A 57 0.71 -9.21 0.04
C HIS A 57 0.08 -8.70 1.34
N LEU A 58 0.89 -8.62 2.40
CA LEU A 58 0.48 -8.03 3.67
C LEU A 58 1.09 -6.64 3.84
N LYS A 59 0.31 -5.70 4.36
CA LYS A 59 0.77 -4.37 4.75
C LYS A 59 0.30 -4.06 6.17
N PRO A 60 1.12 -3.45 7.04
CA PRO A 60 0.62 -2.96 8.31
C PRO A 60 -0.54 -1.99 8.07
N GLU A 61 -1.62 -2.15 8.83
CA GLU A 61 -2.85 -1.37 8.74
C GLU A 61 -2.57 0.14 8.83
N GLU A 62 -1.66 0.52 9.74
CA GLU A 62 -1.21 1.90 9.92
C GLU A 62 -0.59 2.51 8.65
N PHE A 63 -0.11 1.69 7.70
CA PHE A 63 0.44 2.14 6.42
C PHE A 63 -0.49 1.85 5.23
N TYR A 64 -1.62 1.17 5.45
CA TYR A 64 -2.57 0.86 4.39
C TYR A 64 -3.50 2.04 4.10
N CYS A 65 -3.71 2.27 2.80
CA CYS A 65 -4.73 3.15 2.24
C CYS A 65 -5.10 2.54 0.89
N GLU A 66 -6.40 2.56 0.58
CA GLU A 66 -6.85 2.13 -0.74
C GLU A 66 -6.62 3.26 -1.74
N LYS A 67 -5.78 3.01 -2.73
CA LYS A 67 -5.45 4.00 -3.76
C LYS A 67 -6.26 3.72 -5.01
N ALA A 68 -6.70 4.78 -5.67
CA ALA A 68 -7.30 4.63 -6.99
C ALA A 68 -6.22 4.50 -8.06
N ASN A 69 -6.43 3.58 -8.99
CA ASN A 69 -5.46 3.31 -10.04
C ASN A 69 -5.61 4.35 -11.16
N ARG A 70 -4.55 5.12 -11.43
CA ARG A 70 -4.38 6.03 -12.57
C ARG A 70 -5.64 6.80 -13.01
N VAL A 71 -6.27 7.50 -12.07
CA VAL A 71 -7.46 8.33 -12.31
C VAL A 71 -7.18 9.65 -13.01
N CYS A 72 -5.92 10.07 -13.07
CA CYS A 72 -5.47 11.26 -13.79
C CYS A 72 -4.00 11.10 -14.23
N ASN A 73 -3.52 12.02 -15.06
CA ASN A 73 -2.13 12.07 -15.55
C ASN A 73 -1.22 12.96 -14.69
N CYS A 74 -1.55 13.18 -13.41
CA CYS A 74 -0.70 13.93 -12.50
C CYS A 74 0.56 13.13 -12.16
N VAL A 75 1.73 13.74 -12.34
CA VAL A 75 3.04 13.15 -12.08
C VAL A 75 3.84 13.96 -11.06
N ASP A 76 4.81 13.34 -10.42
CA ASP A 76 5.82 14.02 -9.60
C ASP A 76 6.88 14.71 -10.48
N HIS A 77 7.89 15.32 -9.84
CA HIS A 77 8.96 16.03 -10.55
C HIS A 77 9.86 15.10 -11.38
N ASN A 78 9.83 13.79 -11.14
CA ASN A 78 10.58 12.77 -11.87
C ASN A 78 9.73 12.11 -12.97
N GLY A 79 8.49 12.57 -13.18
CA GLY A 79 7.57 11.97 -14.15
C GLY A 79 6.86 10.72 -13.65
N ASN A 80 7.01 10.33 -12.38
CA ASN A 80 6.29 9.17 -11.84
C ASN A 80 4.83 9.54 -11.57
N PRO A 81 3.85 8.67 -11.89
CA PRO A 81 2.46 8.89 -11.54
C PRO A 81 2.29 9.15 -10.03
N LYS A 82 1.51 10.19 -9.69
CA LYS A 82 1.15 10.44 -8.30
C LYS A 82 0.14 9.40 -7.81
N ASP A 83 0.27 9.05 -6.54
CA ASP A 83 -0.78 8.33 -5.83
C ASP A 83 -2.07 9.16 -5.78
N SER A 84 -3.21 8.51 -5.95
CA SER A 84 -4.54 9.11 -5.84
C SER A 84 -5.30 8.54 -4.65
N TYR A 85 -5.59 9.40 -3.67
CA TYR A 85 -6.31 9.04 -2.46
C TYR A 85 -7.78 9.40 -2.60
N LYS A 86 -8.67 8.46 -2.23
CA LYS A 86 -10.13 8.66 -2.33
C LYS A 86 -10.63 9.76 -1.39
N THR A 87 -10.04 9.85 -0.20
CA THR A 87 -10.45 10.77 0.85
C THR A 87 -9.28 11.63 1.32
N ARG A 88 -9.60 12.78 1.93
CA ARG A 88 -8.59 13.66 2.53
C ARG A 88 -7.93 13.00 3.72
N GLU A 89 -8.66 12.18 4.47
CA GLU A 89 -8.18 11.41 5.62
C GLU A 89 -7.10 10.41 5.21
N ASP A 90 -7.29 9.68 4.11
CA ASP A 90 -6.28 8.77 3.57
C ASP A 90 -5.01 9.52 3.13
N ALA A 91 -5.18 10.67 2.48
CA ALA A 91 -4.07 11.53 2.10
C ALA A 91 -3.32 12.05 3.35
N LEU A 92 -4.04 12.49 4.37
CA LEU A 92 -3.47 12.98 5.63
C LEU A 92 -2.71 11.90 6.39
N LYS A 93 -3.26 10.68 6.44
CA LYS A 93 -2.56 9.51 6.99
C LYS A 93 -1.21 9.33 6.31
N MET A 94 -1.16 9.41 4.98
CA MET A 94 0.10 9.28 4.24
C MET A 94 1.06 10.46 4.43
N VAL A 95 0.57 11.70 4.55
CA VAL A 95 1.41 12.85 4.95
C VAL A 95 2.10 12.58 6.28
N ASN A 96 1.34 12.15 7.29
CA ASN A 96 1.86 11.89 8.63
C ASN A 96 2.91 10.77 8.63
N ILE A 97 2.69 9.71 7.84
CA ILE A 97 3.67 8.62 7.67
C ILE A 97 4.96 9.14 7.03
N ARG A 98 4.85 9.99 6.01
CA ARG A 98 6.03 10.56 5.33
C ARG A 98 6.77 11.57 6.22
N ALA A 99 6.05 12.33 7.04
CA ALA A 99 6.62 13.26 8.00
C ALA A 99 7.49 12.54 9.05
N LYS A 100 7.12 11.34 9.49
CA LYS A 100 7.96 10.50 10.37
C LYS A 100 9.31 10.13 9.74
N ALA A 101 9.39 10.13 8.41
CA ALA A 101 10.63 9.93 7.65
C ALA A 101 11.32 11.25 7.25
N GLY A 102 10.90 12.38 7.83
CA GLY A 102 11.47 13.71 7.54
C GLY A 102 10.94 14.38 6.26
N ILE A 103 9.97 13.78 5.57
CA ILE A 103 9.43 14.30 4.31
C ILE A 103 8.14 15.08 4.58
N LYS A 104 8.17 16.40 4.39
CA LYS A 104 6.99 17.27 4.51
C LYS A 104 6.23 17.32 3.17
N LEU A 105 4.94 17.04 3.22
CA LEU A 105 4.04 17.05 2.05
C LEU A 105 2.74 17.76 2.41
N ASN A 106 2.16 18.43 1.43
CA ASN A 106 0.86 19.07 1.48
C ASN A 106 -0.16 18.25 0.67
N ILE A 107 -1.43 18.35 1.05
CA ILE A 107 -2.56 17.71 0.37
C ILE A 107 -3.23 18.74 -0.53
N TYR A 108 -3.57 18.35 -1.76
CA TYR A 108 -4.44 19.14 -2.62
C TYR A 108 -5.45 18.24 -3.35
N GLU A 109 -6.61 18.80 -3.68
CA GLU A 109 -7.60 18.17 -4.53
C GLU A 109 -7.16 18.25 -5.99
N CYS A 110 -7.28 17.14 -6.71
CA CYS A 110 -6.89 17.09 -8.11
C CYS A 110 -7.86 17.92 -8.97
N PRO A 111 -7.39 18.89 -9.76
CA PRO A 111 -8.28 19.65 -10.65
C PRO A 111 -8.92 18.82 -11.77
N LYS A 112 -8.39 17.60 -12.02
CA LYS A 112 -8.81 16.71 -13.11
C LYS A 112 -9.61 15.49 -12.62
N SER A 113 -9.79 15.32 -11.31
CA SER A 113 -10.46 14.15 -10.74
C SER A 113 -10.91 14.42 -9.30
N ASN A 114 -11.85 13.65 -8.76
CA ASN A 114 -12.34 13.82 -7.38
C ASN A 114 -11.42 13.17 -6.33
N TYR A 115 -10.11 13.16 -6.55
CA TYR A 115 -9.12 12.49 -5.71
C TYR A 115 -8.10 13.49 -5.15
N PHE A 116 -7.46 13.10 -4.05
CA PHE A 116 -6.45 13.89 -3.38
C PHE A 116 -5.04 13.41 -3.77
N HIS A 117 -4.12 14.35 -3.86
CA HIS A 117 -2.71 14.11 -4.14
C HIS A 117 -1.81 14.75 -3.10
N LEU A 118 -0.58 14.23 -2.99
CA LEU A 118 0.46 14.80 -2.15
C LEU A 118 1.49 15.57 -2.98
N THR A 119 1.97 16.69 -2.46
CA THR A 119 2.98 17.52 -3.11
C THR A 119 3.95 18.11 -2.08
N SER A 120 5.22 18.27 -2.45
CA SER A 120 6.21 18.99 -1.64
C SER A 120 6.13 20.51 -1.84
N ARG A 121 5.39 20.98 -2.85
CA ARG A 121 5.17 22.40 -3.09
C ARG A 121 4.19 22.94 -2.05
N ASN A 122 4.40 24.20 -1.64
CA ASN A 122 3.36 24.90 -0.91
C ASN A 122 2.15 25.06 -1.82
N VAL A 123 1.01 24.60 -1.32
CA VAL A 123 -0.29 24.83 -1.95
C VAL A 123 -0.79 26.10 -1.28
N LEU A 124 -0.81 27.21 -2.04
CA LEU A 124 -1.38 28.49 -1.60
C LEU A 124 -2.90 28.43 -1.73
#